data_AF-A0A084FU99-F1
#
_entry.id   AF-A0A084FU99-F1
#
_cell.length_a   1.000
_cell.length_b   1.000
_cell.length_c   1.000
_cell.angle_alpha   90.00
_cell.angle_beta   90.00
_cell.angle_gamma   90.00
#
_symmetry.space_group_name_H-M   'P 1'
#
loop_
_entity.id
_entity.type
_entity.pdbx_description
1 polymer ?
#
loop_
_entity_poly.entity_id
_entity_poly.type
_entity_poly.pdbx_seq_one_letter_code
_entity_poly.pdbx_strand_id
1 'polypeptide(L)'
;MEHDMDPERQTRTFTKTTFTKAMQPVRIYNEVAALKLVREKTNIPVPKVLETGESAHGPFLTVERLDGIRLDDIHLWCCQEPVDGRLPDGHQLKKCSACQEMANQNASTFIRETPLPQLKALRSNVSGLNGTVTPPPWVTEYDRRETWKSKTSKIDDAFGFCHEDLGSQNVLMDPGTLLVSGVVDLENAGFYPDEFADQWSLDVYYDLYSDEDSLSQLVSLLE
;
A
#
# COMPACT_ATOMS: atom_id res chain seq x y z
N MET A 1 -25.89 -2.02 12.29
CA MET A 1 -26.25 -1.42 10.99
C MET A 1 -24.97 -1.30 10.21
N GLU A 2 -24.78 -2.19 9.24
CA GLU A 2 -23.74 -2.11 8.24
C GLU A 2 -24.02 -0.86 7.39
N HIS A 3 -23.26 0.20 7.60
CA HIS A 3 -22.95 1.10 6.49
C HIS A 3 -21.80 0.44 5.74
N ASP A 4 -22.19 -0.59 5.00
CA ASP A 4 -21.45 -1.14 3.88
C ASP A 4 -21.02 0.03 3.01
N MET A 5 -19.72 0.18 2.78
CA MET A 5 -19.23 1.13 1.80
C MET A 5 -19.81 0.70 0.47
N ASP A 6 -20.78 1.46 -0.05
CA ASP A 6 -21.44 1.23 -1.33
C ASP A 6 -20.40 0.84 -2.41
N PRO A 7 -20.32 -0.45 -2.80
CA PRO A 7 -19.36 -0.93 -3.79
C PRO A 7 -19.56 -0.26 -5.15
N GLU A 8 -20.71 0.39 -5.39
CA GLU A 8 -21.03 1.10 -6.63
C GLU A 8 -20.26 2.42 -6.81
N ARG A 9 -19.56 2.94 -5.77
CA ARG A 9 -18.79 4.20 -5.86
C ARG A 9 -17.32 4.03 -6.18
N GLN A 10 -16.76 2.82 -6.07
CA GLN A 10 -15.38 2.58 -6.46
C GLN A 10 -15.32 2.02 -7.87
N THR A 11 -14.59 2.71 -8.77
CA THR A 11 -14.29 2.18 -10.10
C THR A 11 -12.80 1.95 -10.23
N ARG A 12 -12.43 0.86 -10.93
CA ARG A 12 -11.05 0.51 -11.25
C ARG A 12 -11.01 0.07 -12.71
N THR A 13 -10.20 0.73 -13.53
CA THR A 13 -10.04 0.42 -14.96
C THR A 13 -8.57 0.25 -15.29
N PHE A 14 -8.25 -0.83 -16.00
CA PHE A 14 -6.89 -1.16 -16.42
C PHE A 14 -6.79 -1.07 -17.94
N THR A 15 -5.72 -0.43 -18.42
CA THR A 15 -5.26 -0.59 -19.80
C THR A 15 -3.88 -1.24 -19.79
N LYS A 16 -3.25 -1.39 -20.97
CA LYS A 16 -1.87 -1.88 -21.04
C LYS A 16 -0.88 -0.95 -20.33
N THR A 17 -1.15 0.35 -20.27
CA THR A 17 -0.19 1.37 -19.84
C THR A 17 -0.67 2.23 -18.68
N THR A 18 -1.95 2.14 -18.32
CA THR A 18 -2.55 2.99 -17.30
C THR A 18 -3.43 2.19 -16.34
N PHE A 19 -3.52 2.71 -15.12
CA PHE A 19 -4.52 2.31 -14.13
C PHE A 19 -5.29 3.57 -13.72
N THR A 20 -6.61 3.50 -13.80
CA THR A 20 -7.50 4.58 -13.37
C THR A 20 -8.39 4.07 -12.25
N LYS A 21 -8.52 4.85 -11.17
CA LYS A 21 -9.51 4.63 -10.14
C LYS A 21 -10.26 5.90 -9.76
N ALA A 22 -11.51 5.74 -9.35
CA ALA A 22 -12.34 6.78 -8.76
C ALA A 22 -12.99 6.24 -7.49
N MET A 23 -13.02 7.06 -6.43
CA MET A 23 -13.58 6.72 -5.12
C MET A 23 -13.77 7.97 -4.24
N GLN A 24 -13.86 7.79 -2.92
CA GLN A 24 -14.00 8.88 -1.96
C GLN A 24 -12.92 9.96 -2.16
N PRO A 25 -13.29 11.26 -2.19
CA PRO A 25 -12.36 12.36 -2.47
C PRO A 25 -11.11 12.38 -1.61
N VAL A 26 -11.28 12.10 -0.31
CA VAL A 26 -10.19 12.08 0.67
C VAL A 26 -9.07 11.12 0.25
N ARG A 27 -9.40 9.90 -0.22
CA ARG A 27 -8.45 8.86 -0.63
C ARG A 27 -7.75 9.22 -1.94
N ILE A 28 -8.49 9.72 -2.94
CA ILE A 28 -7.92 10.12 -4.23
C ILE A 28 -6.95 11.30 -4.06
N TYR A 29 -7.34 12.34 -3.34
CA TYR A 29 -6.47 13.48 -3.12
C TYR A 29 -5.24 13.11 -2.28
N ASN A 30 -5.41 12.22 -1.30
CA ASN A 30 -4.33 11.73 -0.48
C ASN A 30 -3.30 10.94 -1.30
N GLU A 31 -3.75 10.00 -2.13
CA GLU A 31 -2.83 9.23 -2.96
C GLU A 31 -2.10 10.07 -4.00
N VAL A 32 -2.77 11.05 -4.62
CA VAL A 32 -2.12 12.00 -5.54
C VAL A 32 -0.96 12.71 -4.84
N ALA A 33 -1.18 13.18 -3.61
CA ALA A 33 -0.16 13.83 -2.81
C ALA A 33 0.96 12.86 -2.42
N ALA A 34 0.60 11.64 -1.99
CA ALA A 34 1.54 10.61 -1.57
C ALA A 34 2.45 10.16 -2.73
N LEU A 35 1.88 9.84 -3.90
CA LEU A 35 2.64 9.46 -5.09
C LEU A 35 3.62 10.55 -5.52
N LYS A 36 3.19 11.83 -5.51
CA LYS A 36 4.06 12.96 -5.82
C LYS A 36 5.21 13.07 -4.82
N LEU A 37 4.91 13.02 -3.52
CA LEU A 37 5.90 13.12 -2.46
C LEU A 37 6.92 11.98 -2.51
N VAL A 38 6.44 10.73 -2.56
CA VAL A 38 7.29 9.54 -2.58
C VAL A 38 8.16 9.52 -3.82
N ARG A 39 7.61 9.82 -4.99
CA ARG A 39 8.40 9.86 -6.24
C ARG A 39 9.43 10.98 -6.25
N GLU A 40 9.15 12.12 -5.63
CA GLU A 40 10.09 13.25 -5.58
C GLU A 40 11.22 13.00 -4.57
N LYS A 41 10.91 12.39 -3.42
CA LYS A 41 11.82 12.34 -2.26
C LYS A 41 12.50 11.00 -2.04
N THR A 42 12.10 9.95 -2.76
CA THR A 42 12.62 8.60 -2.56
C THR A 42 13.01 7.96 -3.90
N ASN A 43 13.66 6.81 -3.84
CA ASN A 43 13.89 5.96 -5.02
C ASN A 43 12.88 4.79 -5.12
N ILE A 44 11.83 4.81 -4.31
CA ILE A 44 10.83 3.73 -4.29
C ILE A 44 10.10 3.73 -5.63
N PRO A 45 10.04 2.59 -6.35
CA PRO A 45 9.27 2.47 -7.57
C PRO A 45 7.77 2.57 -7.27
N VAL A 46 7.20 3.75 -7.51
CA VAL A 46 5.76 4.03 -7.38
C VAL A 46 5.19 4.58 -8.69
N PRO A 47 3.90 4.38 -8.99
CA PRO A 47 3.27 4.89 -10.19
C PRO A 47 3.38 6.42 -10.34
N LYS A 48 3.61 6.88 -11.57
CA LYS A 48 3.52 8.29 -11.94
C LYS A 48 2.06 8.70 -12.06
N VAL A 49 1.70 9.80 -11.41
CA VAL A 49 0.42 10.49 -11.67
C VAL A 49 0.42 11.03 -13.11
N LEU A 50 -0.56 10.61 -13.91
CA LEU A 50 -0.74 11.05 -15.29
C LEU A 50 -1.87 12.07 -15.42
N GLU A 51 -2.99 11.82 -14.75
CA GLU A 51 -4.18 12.66 -14.84
C GLU A 51 -5.00 12.58 -13.54
N THR A 52 -5.65 13.68 -13.21
CA THR A 52 -6.64 13.77 -12.12
C THR A 52 -7.79 14.64 -12.60
N GLY A 53 -9.01 14.34 -12.16
CA GLY A 53 -10.18 15.16 -12.47
C GLY A 53 -11.42 14.73 -11.72
N GLU A 54 -12.57 15.22 -12.15
CA GLU A 54 -13.89 14.85 -11.61
C GLU A 54 -14.61 13.92 -12.60
N SER A 55 -15.32 12.93 -12.08
CA SER A 55 -16.14 11.99 -12.86
C SER A 55 -17.55 11.87 -12.27
N ALA A 56 -18.43 11.11 -12.93
CA ALA A 56 -19.75 10.79 -12.38
C ALA A 56 -19.69 10.01 -11.04
N HIS A 57 -18.55 9.37 -10.75
CA HIS A 57 -18.32 8.57 -9.53
C HIS A 57 -17.49 9.33 -8.47
N GLY A 58 -17.28 10.64 -8.65
CA GLY A 58 -16.39 11.46 -7.82
C GLY A 58 -15.03 11.68 -8.47
N PRO A 59 -14.04 12.20 -7.73
CA PRO A 59 -12.73 12.46 -8.26
C PRO A 59 -12.05 11.16 -8.69
N PHE A 60 -11.23 11.26 -9.73
CA PHE A 60 -10.47 10.13 -10.25
C PHE A 60 -8.98 10.46 -10.33
N LEU A 61 -8.19 9.39 -10.33
CA LEU A 61 -6.75 9.38 -10.53
C LEU A 61 -6.41 8.35 -11.60
N THR A 62 -5.68 8.79 -12.63
CA THR A 62 -5.02 7.92 -13.60
C THR A 62 -3.51 7.95 -13.37
N VAL A 63 -2.90 6.78 -13.20
CA VAL A 63 -1.46 6.59 -13.04
C VAL A 63 -0.88 5.70 -14.13
N GLU A 64 0.46 5.73 -14.26
CA GLU A 64 1.17 4.72 -15.05
C GLU A 64 0.90 3.32 -14.48
N ARG A 65 0.66 2.35 -15.36
CA ARG A 65 0.58 0.95 -14.95
C ARG A 65 2.01 0.41 -14.85
N LEU A 66 2.44 0.08 -13.64
CA LEU A 66 3.69 -0.63 -13.43
C LEU A 66 3.56 -2.08 -13.92
N ASP A 67 4.66 -2.61 -14.45
CA ASP A 67 4.75 -4.01 -14.84
C ASP A 67 4.82 -4.92 -13.61
N GLY A 68 4.37 -6.17 -13.78
CA GLY A 68 4.34 -7.17 -12.72
C GLY A 68 2.93 -7.60 -12.33
N ILE A 69 2.89 -8.49 -11.35
CA ILE A 69 1.69 -9.07 -10.74
C ILE A 69 1.76 -8.87 -9.23
N ARG A 70 0.64 -8.98 -8.53
CA ARG A 70 0.66 -8.85 -7.07
C ARG A 70 1.47 -9.97 -6.43
N LEU A 71 2.09 -9.67 -5.29
CA LEU A 71 2.89 -10.65 -4.56
C LEU A 71 2.06 -11.87 -4.17
N ASP A 72 0.81 -11.69 -3.73
CA ASP A 72 -0.11 -12.78 -3.37
C ASP A 72 -0.45 -13.71 -4.55
N ASP A 73 -0.31 -13.25 -5.78
CA ASP A 73 -0.62 -14.01 -6.99
C ASP A 73 0.57 -14.81 -7.55
N ILE A 74 1.80 -14.63 -7.05
CA ILE A 74 3.02 -15.23 -7.65
C ILE A 74 2.89 -16.75 -7.84
N HIS A 75 2.30 -17.44 -6.87
CA HIS A 75 2.07 -18.88 -6.92
C HIS A 75 1.28 -19.31 -8.18
N LEU A 76 0.42 -18.46 -8.74
CA LEU A 76 -0.40 -18.74 -9.93
C LEU A 76 0.34 -18.53 -11.26
N TRP A 77 1.43 -17.77 -11.25
CA TRP A 77 2.11 -17.32 -12.46
C TRP A 77 3.45 -18.00 -12.72
N CYS A 78 4.14 -18.43 -11.67
CA CYS A 78 5.41 -19.13 -11.83
C CYS A 78 5.21 -20.53 -12.44
N CYS A 79 6.21 -21.02 -13.18
CA CYS A 79 6.25 -22.38 -13.70
C CYS A 79 5.09 -22.76 -14.64
N GLN A 80 4.58 -21.82 -15.45
CA GLN A 80 3.48 -22.13 -16.39
C GLN A 80 3.88 -23.15 -17.46
N GLU A 81 5.11 -23.09 -17.96
CA GLU A 81 5.66 -24.07 -18.89
C GLU A 81 7.08 -24.51 -18.46
N PRO A 82 7.32 -25.82 -18.25
CA PRO A 82 8.64 -26.33 -17.90
C PRO A 82 9.61 -26.26 -19.08
N VAL A 83 10.88 -25.96 -18.83
CA VAL A 83 11.96 -26.16 -19.82
C VAL A 83 12.20 -27.66 -19.96
N ASP A 84 12.15 -28.18 -21.18
CA ASP A 84 12.32 -29.61 -21.50
C ASP A 84 11.41 -30.56 -20.70
N GLY A 85 10.23 -30.08 -20.29
CA GLY A 85 9.27 -30.86 -19.53
C GLY A 85 9.63 -31.09 -18.06
N ARG A 86 10.65 -30.42 -17.52
CA ARG A 86 11.08 -30.55 -16.11
C ARG A 86 11.03 -29.21 -15.38
N LEU A 87 10.52 -29.27 -14.15
CA LEU A 87 10.61 -28.16 -13.20
C LEU A 87 11.82 -28.35 -12.27
N PRO A 88 12.40 -27.27 -11.74
CA PRO A 88 13.39 -27.37 -10.66
C PRO A 88 12.80 -28.09 -9.44
N ASP A 89 13.66 -28.69 -8.62
CA ASP A 89 13.25 -29.42 -7.43
C ASP A 89 12.44 -28.52 -6.47
N GLY A 90 11.30 -29.03 -5.99
CA GLY A 90 10.38 -28.28 -5.10
C GLY A 90 9.39 -27.37 -5.82
N HIS A 91 9.51 -27.16 -7.14
CA HIS A 91 8.57 -26.36 -7.91
C HIS A 91 7.34 -27.17 -8.36
N GLN A 92 6.20 -26.50 -8.48
CA GLN A 92 4.92 -27.11 -8.85
C GLN A 92 4.29 -26.36 -10.03
N LEU A 93 3.63 -27.09 -10.93
CA LEU A 93 2.81 -26.50 -11.99
C LEU A 93 1.57 -25.85 -11.38
N LYS A 94 1.26 -24.60 -11.79
CA LYS A 94 0.00 -23.91 -11.50
C LYS A 94 -0.38 -23.97 -10.00
N LYS A 95 0.32 -23.16 -9.18
CA LYS A 95 0.30 -23.05 -7.70
C LYS A 95 1.63 -23.45 -7.04
N CYS A 96 2.72 -22.79 -7.44
CA CYS A 96 4.05 -23.07 -6.92
C CYS A 96 4.32 -22.36 -5.59
N SER A 97 4.35 -23.09 -4.48
CA SER A 97 4.71 -22.53 -3.17
C SER A 97 6.17 -22.09 -3.10
N ALA A 98 7.09 -22.82 -3.74
CA ALA A 98 8.52 -22.45 -3.75
C ALA A 98 8.76 -21.05 -4.36
N CYS A 99 8.12 -20.72 -5.49
CA CYS A 99 8.23 -19.39 -6.06
C CYS A 99 7.59 -18.32 -5.17
N GLN A 100 6.46 -18.64 -4.51
CA GLN A 100 5.80 -17.73 -3.58
C GLN A 100 6.69 -17.42 -2.38
N GLU A 101 7.34 -18.44 -1.81
CA GLU A 101 8.26 -18.29 -0.69
C GLU A 101 9.46 -17.42 -1.07
N MET A 102 10.06 -17.66 -2.24
CA MET A 102 11.15 -16.81 -2.76
C MET A 102 10.70 -15.37 -2.98
N ALA A 103 9.52 -15.16 -3.58
CA ALA A 103 8.97 -13.83 -3.79
C ALA A 103 8.68 -13.11 -2.48
N ASN A 104 8.13 -13.81 -1.47
CA ASN A 104 7.90 -13.25 -0.14
C ASN A 104 9.23 -12.82 0.53
N GLN A 105 10.28 -13.63 0.41
CA GLN A 105 11.61 -13.29 0.95
C GLN A 105 12.23 -12.07 0.26
N ASN A 106 12.13 -12.01 -1.07
CA ASN A 106 12.62 -10.87 -1.86
C ASN A 106 11.83 -9.59 -1.53
N ALA A 107 10.50 -9.69 -1.43
CA ALA A 107 9.64 -8.57 -1.07
C ALA A 107 9.88 -8.09 0.37
N SER A 108 10.02 -9.01 1.33
CA SER A 108 10.33 -8.68 2.73
C SER A 108 11.67 -7.94 2.85
N THR A 109 12.69 -8.41 2.12
CA THR A 109 14.00 -7.75 2.05
C THR A 109 13.88 -6.36 1.42
N PHE A 110 13.21 -6.25 0.26
CA PHE A 110 12.99 -4.97 -0.39
C PHE A 110 12.27 -3.97 0.53
N ILE A 111 11.15 -4.35 1.16
CA ILE A 111 10.36 -3.49 2.05
C ILE A 111 11.21 -2.96 3.20
N ARG A 112 11.94 -3.86 3.87
CA ARG A 112 12.80 -3.54 5.02
C ARG A 112 13.94 -2.59 4.64
N GLU A 113 14.53 -2.78 3.47
CA GLU A 113 15.76 -2.07 3.09
C GLU A 113 15.51 -0.82 2.24
N THR A 114 14.35 -0.71 1.60
CA THR A 114 14.04 0.36 0.65
C THR A 114 12.86 1.22 1.10
N PRO A 115 11.56 0.81 1.00
CA PRO A 115 10.45 1.62 1.45
C PRO A 115 10.50 2.09 2.91
N LEU A 116 10.59 1.18 3.89
CA LEU A 116 10.44 1.55 5.30
C LEU A 116 11.42 2.64 5.76
N PRO A 117 12.75 2.52 5.55
CA PRO A 117 13.69 3.55 5.98
C PRO A 117 13.50 4.87 5.22
N GLN A 118 13.17 4.83 3.92
CA GLN A 118 13.01 6.05 3.12
C GLN A 118 11.72 6.80 3.44
N LEU A 119 10.61 6.09 3.64
CA LEU A 119 9.35 6.69 4.05
C LEU A 119 9.48 7.26 5.46
N LYS A 120 10.03 6.49 6.42
CA LYS A 120 10.24 6.96 7.80
C LYS A 120 11.14 8.20 7.84
N ALA A 121 12.13 8.32 6.95
CA ALA A 121 12.99 9.51 6.88
C ALA A 121 12.25 10.79 6.42
N LEU A 122 11.08 10.69 5.80
CA LEU A 122 10.24 11.85 5.52
C LEU A 122 9.52 12.25 6.80
N ARG A 123 9.78 13.47 7.26
CA ARG A 123 9.28 13.97 8.55
C ARG A 123 8.41 15.22 8.39
N SER A 124 7.51 15.40 9.35
CA SER A 124 6.61 16.55 9.44
C SER A 124 6.24 16.81 10.89
N ASN A 125 5.96 18.06 11.24
CA ASN A 125 5.32 18.41 12.51
C ASN A 125 3.78 18.38 12.43
N VAL A 126 3.21 18.09 11.26
CA VAL A 126 1.77 17.93 11.02
C VAL A 126 1.48 16.48 10.63
N SER A 127 0.51 15.85 11.29
CA SER A 127 0.07 14.48 10.98
C SER A 127 -0.90 14.44 9.79
N GLY A 128 -1.05 13.25 9.21
CA GLY A 128 -1.82 13.04 7.98
C GLY A 128 -1.10 13.60 6.77
N LEU A 129 -1.82 13.78 5.66
CA LEU A 129 -1.30 14.40 4.45
C LEU A 129 -2.45 15.17 3.80
N ASN A 130 -2.14 16.32 3.19
CA ASN A 130 -3.17 17.19 2.61
C ASN A 130 -4.26 17.64 3.61
N GLY A 131 -3.90 17.83 4.87
CA GLY A 131 -4.79 18.33 5.93
C GLY A 131 -5.77 17.30 6.50
N THR A 132 -5.64 16.03 6.14
CA THR A 132 -6.46 14.92 6.64
C THR A 132 -5.58 13.74 7.01
N VAL A 133 -6.03 12.93 7.97
CA VAL A 133 -5.46 11.60 8.21
C VAL A 133 -6.35 10.59 7.46
N THR A 134 -5.74 9.64 6.77
CA THR A 134 -6.47 8.57 6.05
C THR A 134 -6.04 7.22 6.65
N PRO A 135 -6.59 6.84 7.82
CA PRO A 135 -6.05 5.74 8.59
C PRO A 135 -6.07 4.42 7.83
N PRO A 136 -5.15 3.50 8.16
CA PRO A 136 -5.13 2.16 7.60
C PRO A 136 -6.48 1.44 7.73
N PRO A 137 -6.79 0.47 6.85
CA PRO A 137 -8.05 -0.27 6.90
C PRO A 137 -8.36 -0.88 8.28
N TRP A 138 -7.37 -1.47 8.96
CA TRP A 138 -7.52 -2.05 10.30
C TRP A 138 -7.93 -1.03 11.39
N VAL A 139 -7.48 0.23 11.30
CA VAL A 139 -8.01 1.29 12.18
C VAL A 139 -9.47 1.57 11.85
N THR A 140 -9.81 1.70 10.57
CA THR A 140 -11.18 2.08 10.17
C THR A 140 -12.21 0.98 10.39
N GLU A 141 -11.79 -0.29 10.48
CA GLU A 141 -12.66 -1.40 10.87
C GLU A 141 -13.00 -1.36 12.36
N TYR A 142 -12.02 -0.98 13.20
CA TYR A 142 -12.15 -0.82 14.65
C TYR A 142 -12.87 0.48 15.04
N ASP A 143 -12.43 1.62 14.50
CA ASP A 143 -13.00 2.94 14.74
C ASP A 143 -13.53 3.56 13.44
N ARG A 144 -14.85 3.60 13.35
CA ARG A 144 -15.60 4.01 12.15
C ARG A 144 -15.94 5.50 12.11
N ARG A 145 -15.21 6.34 12.84
CA ARG A 145 -15.42 7.79 12.76
C ARG A 145 -15.25 8.28 11.31
N GLU A 146 -16.12 9.20 10.90
CA GLU A 146 -16.19 9.66 9.51
C GLU A 146 -14.94 10.44 9.06
N THR A 147 -14.29 11.15 9.98
CA THR A 147 -13.14 12.01 9.67
C THR A 147 -12.06 11.92 10.73
N TRP A 148 -10.80 11.93 10.28
CA TRP A 148 -9.63 11.99 11.14
C TRP A 148 -8.86 13.29 10.87
N LYS A 149 -8.79 14.16 11.88
CA LYS A 149 -8.19 15.48 11.73
C LYS A 149 -6.67 15.40 11.87
N SER A 150 -5.97 16.14 11.02
CA SER A 150 -4.55 16.40 11.22
C SER A 150 -4.30 17.12 12.55
N LYS A 151 -3.18 16.78 13.17
CA LYS A 151 -2.66 17.43 14.38
C LYS A 151 -1.38 18.15 14.05
N THR A 152 -1.11 19.24 14.75
CA THR A 152 0.17 19.93 14.70
C THR A 152 0.90 19.73 16.03
N SER A 153 2.08 19.13 15.98
CA SER A 153 2.97 19.00 17.11
C SER A 153 3.76 20.29 17.33
N LYS A 154 4.17 20.54 18.58
CA LYS A 154 5.16 21.57 18.92
C LYS A 154 6.59 21.12 18.66
N ILE A 155 6.78 19.81 18.47
CA ILE A 155 8.06 19.19 18.17
C ILE A 155 8.14 19.09 16.65
N ASP A 156 9.20 19.65 16.08
CA ASP A 156 9.50 19.47 14.66
C ASP A 156 9.76 17.98 14.37
N ASP A 157 9.40 17.52 13.18
CA ASP A 157 9.62 16.13 12.75
C ASP A 157 8.96 15.05 13.62
N ALA A 158 7.90 15.41 14.37
CA ALA A 158 7.20 14.50 15.28
C ALA A 158 6.50 13.32 14.59
N PHE A 159 6.23 13.40 13.28
CA PHE A 159 5.53 12.37 12.53
C PHE A 159 6.36 11.87 11.36
N GLY A 160 6.41 10.55 11.21
CA GLY A 160 7.04 9.83 10.10
C GLY A 160 6.06 9.48 8.99
N PHE A 161 6.50 9.60 7.74
CA PHE A 161 5.66 9.18 6.62
C PHE A 161 5.61 7.66 6.52
N CYS A 162 4.40 7.10 6.34
CA CYS A 162 4.16 5.67 6.22
C CYS A 162 3.12 5.39 5.12
N HIS A 163 3.11 4.16 4.59
CA HIS A 163 2.15 3.74 3.57
C HIS A 163 0.79 3.34 4.18
N GLU A 164 0.79 2.75 5.37
CA GLU A 164 -0.39 2.25 6.08
C GLU A 164 -1.21 1.15 5.38
N ASP A 165 -0.75 0.64 4.23
CA ASP A 165 -1.37 -0.53 3.58
C ASP A 165 -0.36 -1.30 2.71
N LEU A 166 0.89 -1.40 3.16
CA LEU A 166 1.98 -2.11 2.45
C LEU A 166 1.90 -3.65 2.57
N GLY A 167 0.72 -4.22 2.33
CA GLY A 167 0.50 -5.67 2.27
C GLY A 167 0.90 -6.29 0.92
N SER A 168 0.87 -7.62 0.82
CA SER A 168 1.21 -8.36 -0.41
C SER A 168 0.36 -7.94 -1.62
N GLN A 169 -0.88 -7.52 -1.39
CA GLN A 169 -1.79 -7.02 -2.42
C GLN A 169 -1.31 -5.73 -3.11
N ASN A 170 -0.43 -4.97 -2.44
CA ASN A 170 0.06 -3.65 -2.87
C ASN A 170 1.55 -3.66 -3.27
N VAL A 171 2.16 -4.84 -3.30
CA VAL A 171 3.52 -5.07 -3.81
C VAL A 171 3.43 -5.79 -5.15
N LEU A 172 4.01 -5.18 -6.18
CA LEU A 172 4.11 -5.79 -7.51
C LEU A 172 5.44 -6.50 -7.68
N MET A 173 5.38 -7.70 -8.24
CA MET A 173 6.49 -8.60 -8.47
C MET A 173 6.63 -8.89 -9.96
N ASP A 174 7.86 -8.94 -10.46
CA ASP A 174 8.16 -9.51 -11.76
C ASP A 174 8.10 -11.04 -11.68
N PRO A 175 7.19 -11.71 -12.41
CA PRO A 175 7.01 -13.16 -12.28
C PRO A 175 8.16 -13.99 -12.84
N GLY A 176 9.06 -13.40 -13.63
CA GLY A 176 10.23 -14.09 -14.20
C GLY A 176 11.45 -14.07 -13.29
N THR A 177 11.65 -12.96 -12.57
CA THR A 177 12.80 -12.73 -11.69
C THR A 177 12.46 -12.89 -10.21
N LEU A 178 11.17 -12.85 -9.85
CA LEU A 178 10.66 -12.81 -8.48
C LEU A 178 11.18 -11.61 -7.67
N LEU A 179 11.56 -10.52 -8.35
CA LEU A 179 11.97 -9.26 -7.73
C LEU A 179 10.80 -8.26 -7.71
N VAL A 180 10.86 -7.30 -6.80
CA VAL A 180 9.84 -6.24 -6.69
C VAL A 180 9.95 -5.29 -7.87
N SER A 181 8.83 -5.10 -8.57
CA SER A 181 8.66 -4.12 -9.65
C SER A 181 8.14 -2.78 -9.15
N GLY A 182 7.39 -2.76 -8.04
CA GLY A 182 6.75 -1.53 -7.58
C GLY A 182 5.90 -1.68 -6.32
N VAL A 183 5.61 -0.52 -5.70
CA VAL A 183 4.63 -0.37 -4.62
C VAL A 183 3.48 0.50 -5.13
N VAL A 184 2.24 0.10 -4.86
CA VAL A 184 1.02 0.77 -5.36
C VAL A 184 0.02 1.01 -4.23
N ASP A 185 -1.05 1.76 -4.51
CA ASP A 185 -2.17 2.01 -3.60
C ASP A 185 -1.81 2.81 -2.34
N LEU A 186 -1.16 3.97 -2.53
CA LEU A 186 -0.74 4.86 -1.43
C LEU A 186 -1.88 5.72 -0.85
N GLU A 187 -3.14 5.30 -1.01
CA GLU A 187 -4.30 6.11 -0.61
C GLU A 187 -4.46 6.27 0.91
N ASN A 188 -3.82 5.40 1.70
CA ASN A 188 -3.74 5.47 3.16
C ASN A 188 -2.45 6.13 3.67
N ALA A 189 -1.52 6.45 2.77
CA ALA A 189 -0.22 6.96 3.15
C ALA A 189 -0.29 8.36 3.76
N GLY A 190 0.58 8.68 4.71
CA GLY A 190 0.56 9.96 5.41
C GLY A 190 1.59 10.04 6.53
N PHE A 191 1.61 11.17 7.25
CA PHE A 191 2.48 11.36 8.41
C PHE A 191 1.80 10.84 9.69
N TYR A 192 2.40 9.85 10.33
CA TYR A 192 1.87 9.17 11.53
C TYR A 192 2.91 9.19 12.66
N PRO A 193 2.50 8.96 13.91
CA PRO A 193 3.41 8.62 15.00
C PRO A 193 4.33 7.44 14.60
N ASP A 194 5.58 7.43 15.08
CA ASP A 194 6.58 6.43 14.68
C ASP A 194 6.14 4.99 15.00
N GLU A 195 5.25 4.82 15.98
CA GLU A 195 4.66 3.54 16.38
C GLU A 195 3.89 2.85 15.25
N PHE A 196 3.33 3.60 14.30
CA PHE A 196 2.64 3.05 13.12
C PHE A 196 3.63 2.40 12.15
N ALA A 197 4.77 3.06 11.89
CA ALA A 197 5.83 2.53 11.03
C ALA A 197 6.36 1.20 11.56
N ASP A 198 6.44 1.07 12.88
CA ASP A 198 7.04 -0.07 13.57
C ASP A 198 6.12 -1.31 13.59
N GLN A 199 4.83 -1.17 13.24
CA GLN A 199 3.92 -2.32 13.08
C GLN A 199 4.14 -3.09 11.78
N TRP A 200 4.87 -2.51 10.82
CA TRP A 200 4.92 -3.05 9.47
C TRP A 200 5.90 -4.21 9.32
N SER A 201 5.34 -5.40 9.08
CA SER A 201 6.02 -6.49 8.38
C SER A 201 5.03 -7.26 7.51
N LEU A 202 5.51 -7.90 6.44
CA LEU A 202 4.67 -8.73 5.58
C LEU A 202 4.01 -9.89 6.35
N ASP A 203 4.64 -10.36 7.42
CA ASP A 203 4.19 -11.51 8.18
C ASP A 203 3.10 -11.16 9.21
N VAL A 204 3.07 -9.92 9.71
CA VAL A 204 2.18 -9.50 10.81
C VAL A 204 1.05 -8.57 10.37
N TYR A 205 0.98 -8.19 9.09
CA TYR A 205 -0.01 -7.23 8.59
C TYR A 205 -1.45 -7.61 8.98
N TYR A 206 -1.80 -8.90 8.87
CA TYR A 206 -3.14 -9.38 9.21
C TYR A 206 -3.34 -9.60 10.72
N ASP A 207 -2.27 -9.77 11.50
CA ASP A 207 -2.36 -9.94 12.95
C ASP A 207 -2.90 -8.67 13.63
N LEU A 208 -2.58 -7.49 13.07
CA LEU A 208 -3.08 -6.19 13.53
C LEU A 208 -4.60 -6.08 13.54
N TYR A 209 -5.32 -6.85 12.72
CA TYR A 209 -6.79 -6.84 12.73
C TYR A 209 -7.38 -7.56 13.95
N SER A 210 -6.57 -8.36 14.65
CA SER A 210 -7.01 -9.24 15.74
C SER A 210 -6.47 -8.86 17.12
N ASP A 211 -5.47 -7.98 17.20
CA ASP A 211 -4.89 -7.49 18.45
C ASP A 211 -5.57 -6.19 18.93
N GLU A 212 -6.66 -6.35 19.66
CA GLU A 212 -7.48 -5.22 20.16
C GLU A 212 -6.71 -4.26 21.07
N ASP A 213 -5.74 -4.75 21.86
CA ASP A 213 -4.97 -3.91 22.79
C ASP A 213 -4.00 -3.01 21.99
N SER A 214 -3.27 -3.59 21.04
CA SER A 214 -2.38 -2.82 20.13
C SER A 214 -3.17 -1.83 19.28
N LEU A 215 -4.34 -2.23 18.75
CA LEU A 215 -5.23 -1.35 17.98
C LEU A 215 -5.69 -0.15 18.80
N SER A 216 -6.19 -0.38 20.02
CA SER A 216 -6.64 0.68 20.92
C SER A 216 -5.52 1.69 21.23
N GLN A 217 -4.31 1.19 21.49
CA GLN A 217 -3.15 2.03 21.72
C GLN A 217 -2.82 2.89 20.48
N LEU A 218 -2.75 2.29 19.29
CA LEU A 218 -2.44 3.01 18.04
C LEU A 218 -3.51 4.05 17.71
N VAL A 219 -4.79 3.72 17.87
CA VAL A 219 -5.91 4.65 17.66
C VAL A 219 -5.82 5.85 18.60
N SER A 220 -5.45 5.65 19.87
CA SER A 220 -5.30 6.75 20.82
C SER A 220 -4.24 7.79 20.39
N LEU A 221 -3.22 7.37 19.64
CA LEU A 221 -2.20 8.29 19.12
C LEU A 221 -2.74 9.20 18.01
N LEU A 222 -3.85 8.81 17.37
CA LEU A 222 -4.54 9.57 16.34
C LEU A 222 -5.63 10.52 16.89
N GLU A 223 -5.94 10.48 18.20
CA GLU A 223 -6.93 11.36 18.90
C GLU A 223 -6.40 12.71 19.40
#